data_AF-A0A7G5E1U5-F1
#
_entry.id   AF-A0A7G5E1U5-F1
#
_cell.length_a   1.000
_cell.length_b   1.000
_cell.length_c   1.000
_cell.angle_alpha   90.00
_cell.angle_beta   90.00
_cell.angle_gamma   90.00
#
_symmetry.space_group_name_H-M   'P 1'
#
loop_
_entity.id
_entity.type
_entity.pdbx_description
1 polymer ?
#
loop_
_entity_poly.entity_id
_entity_poly.type
_entity_poly.pdbx_seq_one_letter_code
_entity_poly.pdbx_strand_id
1 'polypeptide(L)'
;MAIQANAQNLFPVKLENCKAEKFCLDCGDIKAGYEQNEFTKLQDKLNKELNLQGIKGAVKFQVLVDATGHACVLSHTDQSNNPISLKIIEELNKFDKWTPAITGGKAVEKSSINLIFAINNNKISGQIERIDMKIFNKSFDTPSSPEIYNKTYVYKNGSLKNYKMTVWNSSNSNLPNNMNDHITIDKNGLIWLTVDEGLVTFDGKEFKNAEQDITDKGKFFSYYALTTDNENVKWVYGTKNIYSFDNVKWTKYDSTAIGIDGAYEIVNNQKTGEVFFCSDEGLTIYKDRKWTNLNKSKLKDLPSNRVNFAKRDSKNRIWIGTYSGTAIIDENNQVTNFENTNTILKGKCITSMDEDENGNLFFTLFEFDRKVKGKVNNDEGIAIRYPDGTFKQFTTENSGMPFNHTTCVLYDKNEKVLWISTDRAGLVRYDLKDGWENYHNENSDIPTSYISTMTFDMNGNLYLATRQGLVKIERKQ
;
A
#
# COMPACT_ATOMS: atom_id res chain seq x y z
N MET A 1 18.50 -0.46 15.28
CA MET A 1 17.77 0.14 14.13
C MET A 1 16.57 -0.73 13.84
N ALA A 2 15.35 -0.20 13.99
CA ALA A 2 14.12 -0.99 14.02
C ALA A 2 13.12 -0.47 12.99
N ILE A 3 12.98 -1.18 11.87
CA ILE A 3 11.89 -0.94 10.91
C ILE A 3 10.60 -1.34 11.61
N GLN A 4 9.66 -0.41 11.78
CA GLN A 4 8.29 -0.74 12.18
C GLN A 4 7.57 -1.25 10.94
N ALA A 5 7.47 -2.57 10.80
CA ALA A 5 6.65 -3.17 9.77
C ALA A 5 5.18 -3.12 10.20
N ASN A 6 4.28 -2.73 9.29
CA ASN A 6 2.86 -3.09 9.46
C ASN A 6 2.78 -4.61 9.63
N ALA A 7 1.92 -5.10 10.52
CA ALA A 7 1.89 -6.50 10.94
C ALA A 7 1.77 -7.48 9.75
N GLN A 8 2.93 -7.89 9.22
CA GLN A 8 3.03 -8.75 8.08
C GLN A 8 3.47 -10.12 8.55
N ASN A 9 2.70 -11.11 8.14
CA ASN A 9 3.04 -12.50 8.39
C ASN A 9 4.14 -12.87 7.40
N LEU A 10 5.29 -13.30 7.92
CA LEU A 10 6.41 -13.76 7.10
C LEU A 10 6.14 -15.10 6.45
N PHE A 11 5.20 -15.86 7.01
CA PHE A 11 4.89 -17.20 6.61
C PHE A 11 3.40 -17.35 6.25
N PRO A 12 3.04 -18.31 5.37
CA PRO A 12 1.74 -18.35 4.72
C PRO A 12 0.60 -18.76 5.66
N VAL A 13 0.88 -19.52 6.73
CA VAL A 13 -0.14 -19.93 7.71
C VAL A 13 -0.16 -18.92 8.86
N LYS A 14 -1.28 -18.19 9.00
CA LYS A 14 -1.48 -17.15 10.02
C LYS A 14 -2.23 -17.72 11.22
N LEU A 15 -1.88 -17.25 12.42
CA LEU A 15 -2.56 -17.65 13.66
C LEU A 15 -3.31 -16.45 14.26
N GLU A 16 -4.59 -16.63 14.59
CA GLU A 16 -5.49 -15.55 15.06
C GLU A 16 -5.35 -15.25 16.56
N ASN A 17 -4.60 -16.09 17.29
CA ASN A 17 -4.34 -15.96 18.72
C ASN A 17 -3.41 -14.79 19.06
N CYS A 18 -2.76 -14.18 18.07
CA CYS A 18 -1.77 -13.13 18.24
C CYS A 18 -2.28 -11.76 17.75
N LYS A 19 -2.61 -10.85 18.66
CA LYS A 19 -2.94 -9.46 18.30
C LYS A 19 -1.67 -8.62 18.20
N ALA A 20 -1.26 -8.33 16.97
CA ALA A 20 -0.20 -7.39 16.70
C ALA A 20 -0.66 -6.40 15.64
N GLU A 21 -0.95 -5.17 16.05
CA GLU A 21 -1.25 -4.09 15.10
C GLU A 21 0.05 -3.51 14.53
N LYS A 22 1.14 -3.49 15.33
CA LYS A 22 2.49 -3.03 14.94
C LYS A 22 3.57 -3.80 15.71
N PHE A 23 4.68 -4.10 15.04
CA PHE A 23 5.90 -4.64 15.65
C PHE A 23 7.12 -4.32 14.80
N CYS A 24 8.31 -4.39 15.39
CA CYS A 24 9.55 -4.30 14.62
C CYS A 24 10.05 -5.69 14.20
N LEU A 25 10.73 -5.79 13.06
CA LEU A 25 11.27 -7.05 12.57
C LEU A 25 12.75 -7.23 12.97
N ASP A 26 13.06 -8.30 13.70
CA ASP A 26 14.40 -8.70 14.22
C ASP A 26 15.25 -7.52 14.72
N CYS A 27 14.61 -6.61 15.45
CA CYS A 27 15.15 -5.31 15.80
C CYS A 27 15.82 -5.25 17.18
N GLY A 28 16.35 -4.06 17.52
CA GLY A 28 17.01 -3.77 18.79
C GLY A 28 18.52 -3.65 18.67
N ASP A 29 19.13 -2.89 19.59
CA ASP A 29 20.58 -2.92 19.82
C ASP A 29 20.97 -4.28 20.43
N ILE A 30 20.11 -4.78 21.34
CA ILE A 30 20.06 -6.16 21.78
C ILE A 30 18.81 -6.78 21.17
N LYS A 31 18.97 -7.84 20.39
CA LYS A 31 17.86 -8.50 19.70
C LYS A 31 17.06 -9.37 20.66
N ALA A 32 15.75 -9.48 20.42
CA ALA A 32 14.91 -10.43 21.12
C ALA A 32 15.42 -11.87 20.92
N GLY A 33 15.22 -12.72 21.92
CA GLY A 33 15.68 -14.11 21.92
C GLY A 33 15.10 -14.92 23.07
N TYR A 34 15.86 -15.86 23.59
CA TYR A 34 15.46 -16.74 24.68
C TYR A 34 16.64 -17.09 25.58
N GLU A 35 16.36 -17.57 26.79
CA GLU A 35 17.37 -18.19 27.65
C GLU A 35 17.79 -19.56 27.11
N GLN A 36 19.06 -19.71 26.72
CA GLN A 36 19.56 -20.87 25.98
C GLN A 36 19.35 -22.21 26.71
N ASN A 37 19.58 -22.27 28.02
CA ASN A 37 19.42 -23.50 28.81
C ASN A 37 17.95 -23.92 28.89
N GLU A 38 17.03 -22.97 29.07
CA GLU A 38 15.60 -23.25 29.14
C GLU A 38 15.04 -23.63 27.77
N PHE A 39 15.51 -22.99 26.70
CA PHE A 39 15.13 -23.36 25.33
C PHE A 39 15.68 -24.74 24.93
N THR A 40 16.80 -25.17 25.50
CA THR A 40 17.31 -26.54 25.33
C THR A 40 16.37 -27.55 25.99
N LYS A 41 15.86 -27.28 27.20
CA LYS A 41 14.86 -28.12 27.87
C LYS A 41 13.56 -28.23 27.07
N LEU A 42 13.12 -27.14 26.44
CA LEU A 42 11.96 -27.13 25.54
C LEU A 42 12.17 -28.10 24.36
N GLN A 43 13.34 -28.04 23.73
CA GLN A 43 13.70 -28.94 22.64
C GLN A 43 13.79 -30.40 23.10
N ASP A 44 14.36 -30.66 24.27
CA ASP A 44 14.40 -32.02 24.84
C ASP A 44 13.00 -32.58 25.11
N LYS A 45 12.08 -31.73 25.56
CA LYS A 45 10.66 -32.09 25.72
C LYS A 45 10.02 -32.44 24.37
N LEU A 46 10.20 -31.59 23.36
CA LEU A 46 9.69 -31.84 22.00
C LEU A 46 10.25 -33.14 21.40
N ASN A 47 11.54 -33.43 21.60
CA ASN A 47 12.17 -34.68 21.15
C ASN A 47 11.60 -35.94 21.84
N LYS A 48 11.03 -35.81 23.04
CA LYS A 48 10.39 -36.92 23.77
C LYS A 48 8.93 -37.11 23.37
N GLU A 49 8.22 -36.02 23.11
CA GLU A 49 6.76 -36.02 22.90
C GLU A 49 6.37 -36.20 21.42
N LEU A 50 7.23 -35.83 20.48
CA LEU A 50 6.94 -35.90 19.06
C LEU A 50 7.38 -37.23 18.43
N ASN A 51 6.53 -37.83 17.61
CA ASN A 51 6.94 -38.93 16.75
C ASN A 51 7.64 -38.39 15.49
N LEU A 52 8.97 -38.38 15.51
CA LEU A 52 9.81 -37.84 14.44
C LEU A 52 10.29 -38.89 13.44
N GLN A 53 9.83 -40.14 13.54
CA GLN A 53 10.29 -41.23 12.67
C GLN A 53 9.93 -40.98 11.21
N GLY A 54 10.94 -40.98 10.34
CA GLY A 54 10.76 -40.83 8.89
C GLY A 54 10.50 -39.38 8.42
N ILE A 55 10.51 -38.41 9.32
CA ILE A 55 10.28 -36.99 9.00
C ILE A 55 11.62 -36.31 8.75
N LYS A 56 11.70 -35.56 7.64
CA LYS A 56 12.86 -34.74 7.25
C LYS A 56 12.37 -33.38 6.79
N GLY A 57 13.09 -32.32 7.16
CA GLY A 57 12.78 -30.96 6.75
C GLY A 57 12.87 -29.98 7.91
N ALA A 58 12.26 -28.81 7.72
CA ALA A 58 12.20 -27.78 8.75
C ALA A 58 10.84 -27.09 8.75
N VAL A 59 10.42 -26.67 9.95
CA VAL A 59 9.26 -25.80 10.14
C VAL A 59 9.78 -24.45 10.63
N LYS A 60 9.30 -23.37 10.02
CA LYS A 60 9.67 -22.01 10.42
C LYS A 60 8.51 -21.32 11.11
N PHE A 61 8.80 -20.56 12.15
CA PHE A 61 7.83 -19.82 12.95
C PHE A 61 8.24 -18.37 13.05
N GLN A 62 7.29 -17.48 12.87
CA GLN A 62 7.41 -16.07 13.21
C GLN A 62 6.84 -15.90 14.61
N VAL A 63 7.69 -15.52 15.55
CA VAL A 63 7.32 -15.36 16.96
C VAL A 63 7.42 -13.90 17.33
N LEU A 64 6.38 -13.38 17.97
CA LEU A 64 6.33 -12.04 18.48
C LEU A 64 6.68 -12.06 19.96
N VAL A 65 7.73 -11.34 20.35
CA VAL A 65 8.15 -11.19 21.75
C VAL A 65 7.86 -9.76 22.19
N ASP A 66 7.14 -9.59 23.29
CA ASP A 66 6.83 -8.27 23.83
C ASP A 66 7.87 -7.77 24.85
N ALA A 67 7.72 -6.52 25.29
CA ALA A 67 8.62 -5.88 26.25
C ALA A 67 8.74 -6.60 27.60
N THR A 68 7.81 -7.49 27.94
CA THR A 68 7.78 -8.25 29.20
C THR A 68 8.37 -9.66 29.06
N GLY A 69 8.76 -10.08 27.85
CA GLY A 69 9.24 -11.43 27.59
C GLY A 69 8.11 -12.46 27.44
N HIS A 70 6.87 -12.03 27.21
CA HIS A 70 5.83 -12.92 26.70
C HIS A 70 5.99 -13.03 25.19
N ALA A 71 5.77 -14.24 24.67
CA ALA A 71 5.77 -14.44 23.24
C ALA A 71 4.55 -15.17 22.72
N CYS A 72 4.31 -14.97 21.44
CA CYS A 72 3.17 -15.50 20.73
C CYS A 72 3.54 -15.76 19.28
N VAL A 73 3.26 -16.97 18.80
CA VAL A 73 3.50 -17.36 17.40
C VAL A 73 2.47 -16.66 16.52
N LEU A 74 2.96 -15.88 15.56
CA LEU A 74 2.15 -15.07 14.65
C LEU A 74 1.84 -15.80 13.33
N SER A 75 2.86 -16.46 12.75
CA SER A 75 2.71 -17.24 11.51
C SER A 75 3.74 -18.38 11.43
N HIS A 76 3.51 -19.36 10.56
CA HIS A 76 4.45 -20.47 10.32
C HIS A 76 4.41 -21.03 8.88
N THR A 77 5.48 -21.73 8.46
CA THR A 77 5.52 -22.52 7.22
C THR A 77 5.38 -24.01 7.54
N ASP A 78 4.17 -24.55 7.44
CA ASP A 78 3.95 -26.00 7.38
C ASP A 78 2.63 -26.28 6.67
N GLN A 79 2.71 -26.65 5.38
CA GLN A 79 1.54 -26.99 4.56
C GLN A 79 1.19 -28.48 4.62
N SER A 80 1.96 -29.28 5.37
CA SER A 80 1.77 -30.73 5.47
C SER A 80 0.73 -31.14 6.51
N ASN A 81 0.19 -30.18 7.28
CA ASN A 81 -0.77 -30.40 8.37
C ASN A 81 -0.25 -31.41 9.43
N ASN A 82 1.06 -31.44 9.65
CA ASN A 82 1.68 -32.38 10.56
C ASN A 82 1.40 -31.99 12.03
N PRO A 83 1.03 -32.93 12.92
CA PRO A 83 0.83 -32.68 14.36
C PRO A 83 2.03 -31.98 15.07
N ILE A 84 3.23 -32.07 14.49
CA ILE A 84 4.45 -31.46 15.02
C ILE A 84 4.35 -29.93 15.12
N SER A 85 3.85 -29.25 14.08
CA SER A 85 3.79 -27.78 14.09
C SER A 85 2.82 -27.26 15.14
N LEU A 86 1.64 -27.89 15.29
CA LEU A 86 0.67 -27.54 16.32
C LEU A 86 1.27 -27.66 17.73
N LYS A 87 2.00 -28.75 18.00
CA LYS A 87 2.63 -28.96 19.31
C LYS A 87 3.76 -27.96 19.58
N ILE A 88 4.58 -27.65 18.57
CA ILE A 88 5.62 -26.63 18.70
C ILE A 88 5.00 -25.26 18.98
N ILE A 89 3.90 -24.90 18.29
CA ILE A 89 3.18 -23.63 18.53
C ILE A 89 2.69 -23.55 19.97
N GLU A 90 2.08 -24.63 20.48
CA GLU A 90 1.60 -24.71 21.86
C GLU A 90 2.75 -24.48 22.86
N GLU A 91 3.87 -25.15 22.65
CA GLU A 91 5.03 -25.08 23.55
C GLU A 91 5.76 -23.72 23.45
N LEU A 92 5.87 -23.13 22.27
CA LEU A 92 6.44 -21.78 22.08
C LEU A 92 5.60 -20.69 22.75
N ASN A 93 4.27 -20.78 22.67
CA ASN A 93 3.35 -19.84 23.32
C ASN A 93 3.35 -19.98 24.86
N LYS A 94 3.67 -21.16 25.39
CA LYS A 94 3.77 -21.41 26.84
C LYS A 94 5.15 -21.09 27.42
N PHE A 95 6.18 -21.02 26.58
CA PHE A 95 7.54 -20.74 27.01
C PHE A 95 7.63 -19.31 27.57
N ASP A 96 8.08 -19.18 28.83
CA ASP A 96 8.09 -17.92 29.59
C ASP A 96 9.51 -17.32 29.74
N LYS A 97 10.51 -17.89 29.05
CA LYS A 97 11.92 -17.49 29.12
C LYS A 97 12.40 -16.79 27.86
N TRP A 98 11.53 -16.01 27.24
CA TRP A 98 11.92 -15.13 26.14
C TRP A 98 12.62 -13.87 26.68
N THR A 99 13.59 -13.38 25.93
CA THR A 99 14.27 -12.13 26.21
C THR A 99 13.79 -11.06 25.23
N PRO A 100 13.36 -9.87 25.70
CA PRO A 100 12.86 -8.82 24.83
C PRO A 100 13.99 -8.15 24.05
N ALA A 101 13.65 -7.51 22.93
CA ALA A 101 14.57 -6.62 22.24
C ALA A 101 14.78 -5.32 23.05
N ILE A 102 15.99 -4.78 23.07
CA ILE A 102 16.34 -3.54 23.79
C ILE A 102 16.90 -2.52 22.80
N THR A 103 16.37 -1.29 22.81
CA THR A 103 16.88 -0.15 22.04
C THR A 103 17.10 1.02 22.98
N GLY A 104 18.30 1.61 22.98
CA GLY A 104 18.62 2.75 23.84
C GLY A 104 18.37 2.48 25.34
N GLY A 105 18.59 1.23 25.78
CA GLY A 105 18.39 0.79 27.16
C GLY A 105 16.94 0.52 27.57
N LYS A 106 15.97 0.61 26.65
CA LYS A 106 14.55 0.30 26.91
C LYS A 106 14.08 -0.89 26.10
N ALA A 107 13.23 -1.73 26.70
CA ALA A 107 12.59 -2.83 26.01
C ALA A 107 11.67 -2.30 24.90
N VAL A 108 11.75 -2.89 23.72
CA VAL A 108 10.86 -2.58 22.59
C VAL A 108 9.50 -3.20 22.85
N GLU A 109 8.42 -2.46 22.56
CA GLU A 109 7.05 -2.89 22.83
C GLU A 109 6.76 -4.31 22.29
N LYS A 110 7.10 -4.55 21.01
CA LYS A 110 6.99 -5.84 20.34
C LYS A 110 8.05 -6.01 19.26
N SER A 111 8.76 -7.14 19.28
CA SER A 111 9.74 -7.53 18.26
C SER A 111 9.41 -8.91 17.70
N SER A 112 9.41 -9.04 16.38
CA SER A 112 9.23 -10.32 15.71
C SER A 112 10.59 -10.96 15.42
N ILE A 113 10.72 -12.24 15.74
CA ILE A 113 11.89 -13.08 15.44
C ILE A 113 11.46 -14.32 14.65
N ASN A 114 12.39 -14.88 13.88
CA ASN A 114 12.18 -16.13 13.17
C ASN A 114 12.84 -17.28 13.90
N LEU A 115 12.13 -18.39 14.03
CA LEU A 115 12.65 -19.65 14.50
C LEU A 115 12.60 -20.66 13.37
N ILE A 116 13.67 -21.44 13.24
CA ILE A 116 13.69 -22.63 12.39
C ILE A 116 13.83 -23.86 13.29
N PHE A 117 12.88 -24.79 13.16
CA PHE A 117 12.94 -26.11 13.78
C PHE A 117 13.27 -27.14 12.71
N ALA A 118 14.52 -27.58 12.68
CA ALA A 118 15.01 -28.59 11.73
C ALA A 118 14.89 -29.99 12.33
N ILE A 119 14.44 -30.95 11.53
CA ILE A 119 14.31 -32.36 11.89
C ILE A 119 15.34 -33.16 11.12
N ASN A 120 16.33 -33.68 11.84
CA ASN A 120 17.42 -34.50 11.29
C ASN A 120 17.65 -35.71 12.18
N ASN A 121 17.81 -36.89 11.58
CA ASN A 121 18.06 -38.15 12.30
C ASN A 121 17.04 -38.42 13.42
N ASN A 122 15.75 -38.21 13.14
CA ASN A 122 14.64 -38.35 14.10
C ASN A 122 14.76 -37.45 15.34
N LYS A 123 15.55 -36.36 15.28
CA LYS A 123 15.65 -35.34 16.32
C LYS A 123 15.28 -33.98 15.77
N ILE A 124 14.56 -33.21 16.58
CA ILE A 124 14.21 -31.82 16.30
C ILE A 124 15.14 -30.88 17.05
N SER A 125 15.61 -29.85 16.36
CA SER A 125 16.42 -28.78 16.93
C SER A 125 15.90 -27.44 16.44
N GLY A 126 15.64 -26.54 17.37
CA GLY A 126 15.14 -25.19 17.14
C GLY A 126 16.24 -24.17 17.36
N GLN A 127 16.30 -23.15 16.51
CA GLN A 127 17.16 -21.99 16.72
C GLN A 127 16.55 -20.74 16.10
N ILE A 128 17.02 -19.57 16.53
CA ILE A 128 16.70 -18.31 15.88
C ILE A 128 17.39 -18.26 14.52
N GLU A 129 16.61 -18.10 13.45
CA GLU A 129 17.10 -17.78 12.13
C GLU A 129 17.07 -16.26 11.97
N ARG A 130 18.20 -15.59 12.24
CA ARG A 130 18.25 -14.12 12.12
C ARG A 130 17.98 -13.70 10.68
N ILE A 131 17.16 -12.68 10.53
CA ILE A 131 16.82 -12.17 9.21
C ILE A 131 17.98 -11.31 8.75
N ASP A 132 18.67 -11.75 7.69
CA ASP A 132 19.53 -10.85 6.94
C ASP A 132 18.61 -9.88 6.20
N MET A 133 18.47 -8.68 6.74
CA MET A 133 17.64 -7.62 6.17
C MET A 133 18.00 -7.34 4.70
N LYS A 134 19.26 -7.53 4.28
CA LYS A 134 19.65 -7.35 2.87
C LYS A 134 19.11 -8.45 1.97
N ILE A 135 19.06 -9.70 2.46
CA ILE A 135 18.50 -10.84 1.71
C ILE A 135 16.96 -10.84 1.78
N PHE A 136 16.40 -10.45 2.92
CA PHE A 136 14.95 -10.28 3.09
C PHE A 136 14.40 -9.18 2.19
N ASN A 137 15.08 -8.03 2.13
CA ASN A 137 14.72 -6.98 1.17
C ASN A 137 14.80 -7.49 -0.28
N LYS A 138 15.82 -8.31 -0.60
CA LYS A 138 15.90 -9.00 -1.91
C LYS A 138 14.81 -10.05 -2.14
N SER A 139 14.15 -10.57 -1.10
CA SER A 139 13.05 -11.52 -1.27
C SER A 139 11.75 -10.83 -1.72
N PHE A 140 11.61 -9.51 -1.54
CA PHE A 140 10.57 -8.72 -2.20
C PHE A 140 10.85 -8.51 -3.71
N ASP A 141 12.07 -8.80 -4.17
CA ASP A 141 12.43 -8.74 -5.59
C ASP A 141 11.91 -9.95 -6.38
N THR A 142 11.35 -10.99 -5.73
CA THR A 142 10.65 -12.07 -6.46
C THR A 142 9.19 -11.69 -6.70
N PRO A 143 8.77 -11.50 -7.96
CA PRO A 143 7.38 -11.16 -8.27
C PRO A 143 6.45 -12.28 -7.81
N SER A 144 5.37 -11.96 -7.11
CA SER A 144 4.29 -12.93 -6.95
C SER A 144 3.52 -13.06 -8.27
N SER A 145 2.94 -14.23 -8.51
CA SER A 145 1.94 -14.39 -9.56
C SER A 145 0.74 -13.44 -9.33
N PRO A 146 0.09 -12.96 -10.40
CA PRO A 146 -1.12 -12.14 -10.29
C PRO A 146 -2.26 -12.90 -9.61
N GLU A 147 -3.00 -12.24 -8.72
CA GLU A 147 -4.22 -12.79 -8.14
C GLU A 147 -5.43 -12.50 -9.04
N ILE A 148 -5.64 -13.37 -10.04
CA ILE A 148 -6.76 -13.26 -10.99
C ILE A 148 -8.00 -13.96 -10.42
N TYR A 149 -9.04 -13.16 -10.13
CA TYR A 149 -10.34 -13.65 -9.63
C TYR A 149 -11.36 -13.84 -10.75
N ASN A 150 -11.28 -13.05 -11.82
CA ASN A 150 -12.11 -13.23 -12.99
C ASN A 150 -11.57 -14.36 -13.86
N LYS A 151 -12.11 -15.57 -13.63
CA LYS A 151 -11.73 -16.81 -14.32
C LYS A 151 -12.51 -17.05 -15.61
N THR A 152 -13.53 -16.23 -15.91
CA THR A 152 -14.40 -16.40 -17.07
C THR A 152 -13.97 -15.54 -18.26
N TYR A 153 -13.19 -14.49 -18.01
CA TYR A 153 -12.64 -13.63 -19.06
C TYR A 153 -11.34 -14.19 -19.63
N VAL A 154 -11.21 -14.14 -20.96
CA VAL A 154 -9.98 -14.53 -21.67
C VAL A 154 -9.22 -13.26 -22.05
N TYR A 155 -8.15 -12.98 -21.30
CA TYR A 155 -7.31 -11.80 -21.53
C TYR A 155 -6.54 -11.90 -22.84
N LYS A 156 -6.66 -10.86 -23.67
CA LYS A 156 -5.86 -10.70 -24.89
C LYS A 156 -5.16 -9.35 -24.81
N ASN A 157 -3.83 -9.35 -24.91
CA ASN A 157 -3.01 -8.15 -24.79
C ASN A 157 -2.61 -7.61 -26.17
N GLY A 158 -3.59 -7.45 -27.06
CA GLY A 158 -3.36 -7.11 -28.46
C GLY A 158 -2.69 -5.74 -28.66
N SER A 159 -2.95 -4.81 -27.74
CA SER A 159 -2.39 -3.45 -27.77
C SER A 159 -0.99 -3.38 -27.16
N LEU A 160 -0.55 -4.39 -26.39
CA LEU A 160 0.76 -4.39 -25.72
C LEU A 160 1.92 -4.15 -26.70
N LYS A 161 1.82 -4.67 -27.93
CA LYS A 161 2.83 -4.47 -28.98
C LYS A 161 3.07 -3.00 -29.33
N ASN A 162 2.08 -2.13 -29.11
CA ASN A 162 2.12 -0.69 -29.39
C ASN A 162 2.87 0.10 -28.31
N TYR A 163 3.21 -0.54 -27.19
CA TYR A 163 3.92 0.08 -26.08
C TYR A 163 5.34 -0.44 -25.95
N LYS A 164 6.23 0.43 -25.48
CA LYS A 164 7.53 0.10 -24.94
C LYS A 164 7.47 0.33 -23.44
N MET A 165 7.85 -0.67 -22.67
CA MET A 165 7.95 -0.60 -21.22
C MET A 165 9.43 -0.50 -20.84
N THR A 166 9.77 0.45 -19.98
CA THR A 166 11.12 0.59 -19.43
C THR A 166 11.03 0.50 -17.91
N VAL A 167 11.88 -0.33 -17.32
CA VAL A 167 11.85 -0.64 -15.88
C VAL A 167 13.16 -0.18 -15.25
N TRP A 168 13.04 0.58 -14.16
CA TRP A 168 14.16 0.93 -13.29
C TRP A 168 13.93 0.39 -11.89
N ASN A 169 14.87 -0.41 -11.41
CA ASN A 169 14.90 -0.99 -10.07
C ASN A 169 16.33 -0.97 -9.51
N SER A 170 16.52 -1.39 -8.27
CA SER A 170 17.82 -1.40 -7.58
C SER A 170 18.87 -2.32 -8.22
N SER A 171 18.47 -3.24 -9.11
CA SER A 171 19.38 -4.14 -9.83
C SER A 171 19.98 -3.53 -11.10
N ASN A 172 19.30 -2.54 -11.69
CA ASN A 172 19.67 -1.93 -12.97
C ASN A 172 19.81 -0.41 -12.93
N SER A 173 19.63 0.19 -11.75
CA SER A 173 19.72 1.63 -11.51
C SER A 173 20.24 1.91 -10.10
N ASN A 174 20.43 3.18 -9.78
CA ASN A 174 20.79 3.64 -8.44
C ASN A 174 19.56 3.91 -7.54
N LEU A 175 18.40 3.35 -7.84
CA LEU A 175 17.21 3.40 -6.98
C LEU A 175 17.51 2.68 -5.64
N PRO A 176 17.35 3.34 -4.48
CA PRO A 176 17.77 2.78 -3.19
C PRO A 176 16.84 1.67 -2.68
N ASN A 177 15.55 1.69 -3.04
CA ASN A 177 14.57 0.68 -2.66
C ASN A 177 13.53 0.53 -3.79
N ASN A 178 13.07 -0.70 -4.01
CA ASN A 178 12.14 -1.06 -5.07
C ASN A 178 10.67 -0.83 -4.71
N MET A 179 10.33 -0.72 -3.43
CA MET A 179 8.96 -0.47 -2.99
C MET A 179 8.63 1.01 -3.13
N ASN A 180 7.89 1.36 -4.19
CA ASN A 180 7.41 2.73 -4.41
C ASN A 180 5.93 2.83 -4.03
N ASP A 181 5.60 3.82 -3.20
CA ASP A 181 4.22 4.02 -2.74
C ASP A 181 3.51 5.12 -3.53
N HIS A 182 4.18 6.25 -3.81
CA HIS A 182 3.62 7.39 -4.54
C HIS A 182 4.58 7.95 -5.58
N ILE A 183 4.00 8.55 -6.62
CA ILE A 183 4.71 9.23 -7.71
C ILE A 183 4.02 10.55 -8.03
N THR A 184 4.81 11.58 -8.33
CA THR A 184 4.33 12.81 -8.97
C THR A 184 5.40 13.32 -9.93
N ILE A 185 4.99 14.10 -10.92
CA ILE A 185 5.91 14.72 -11.89
C ILE A 185 5.79 16.21 -11.72
N ASP A 186 6.93 16.86 -11.55
CA ASP A 186 6.98 18.30 -11.38
C ASP A 186 6.88 19.02 -12.74
N LYS A 187 6.70 20.35 -12.71
CA LYS A 187 6.52 21.14 -13.94
C LYS A 187 7.74 21.15 -14.86
N ASN A 188 8.91 20.76 -14.37
CA ASN A 188 10.14 20.65 -15.15
C ASN A 188 10.32 19.24 -15.72
N GLY A 189 9.39 18.31 -15.45
CA GLY A 189 9.47 16.91 -15.85
C GLY A 189 10.32 16.04 -14.93
N LEU A 190 10.76 16.56 -13.77
CA LEU A 190 11.46 15.76 -12.77
C LEU A 190 10.44 14.87 -12.05
N ILE A 191 10.71 13.57 -12.00
CA ILE A 191 9.85 12.62 -11.31
C ILE A 191 10.24 12.60 -9.84
N TRP A 192 9.25 12.67 -8.96
CA TRP A 192 9.39 12.52 -7.51
C TRP A 192 8.70 11.24 -7.08
N LEU A 193 9.39 10.45 -6.26
CA LEU A 193 8.95 9.12 -5.85
C LEU A 193 9.16 8.95 -4.35
N THR A 194 8.13 8.47 -3.66
CA THR A 194 8.34 7.88 -2.34
C THR A 194 8.79 6.45 -2.53
N VAL A 195 9.87 6.09 -1.87
CA VAL A 195 10.38 4.73 -1.75
C VAL A 195 10.26 4.31 -0.28
N ASP A 196 10.26 3.01 -0.01
CA ASP A 196 10.29 2.53 1.38
C ASP A 196 11.47 3.17 2.14
N GLU A 197 11.10 3.86 3.21
CA GLU A 197 11.94 4.73 4.05
C GLU A 197 12.68 5.88 3.32
N GLY A 198 12.15 6.41 2.21
CA GLY A 198 12.80 7.57 1.57
C GLY A 198 12.02 8.36 0.51
N LEU A 199 12.55 9.51 0.13
CA LEU A 199 12.09 10.32 -1.01
C LEU A 199 13.21 10.51 -2.05
N VAL A 200 12.93 10.20 -3.32
CA VAL A 200 13.89 10.33 -4.41
C VAL A 200 13.33 11.11 -5.59
N THR A 201 14.24 11.66 -6.39
CA THR A 201 13.95 12.27 -7.69
C THR A 201 14.56 11.45 -8.82
N PHE A 202 13.97 11.51 -10.00
CA PHE A 202 14.47 10.83 -11.20
C PHE A 202 14.33 11.74 -12.43
N ASP A 203 15.44 11.97 -13.12
CA ASP A 203 15.54 12.86 -14.29
C ASP A 203 15.47 12.13 -15.65
N GLY A 204 15.12 10.84 -15.62
CA GLY A 204 15.16 9.96 -16.79
C GLY A 204 16.47 9.18 -16.93
N LYS A 205 17.50 9.50 -16.13
CA LYS A 205 18.80 8.82 -16.15
C LYS A 205 19.21 8.32 -14.77
N GLU A 206 19.10 9.15 -13.75
CA GLU A 206 19.60 8.84 -12.40
C GLU A 206 18.58 9.15 -11.32
N PHE A 207 18.53 8.29 -10.30
CA PHE A 207 17.82 8.54 -9.05
C PHE A 207 18.70 9.32 -8.08
N LYS A 208 18.14 10.34 -7.42
CA LYS A 208 18.85 11.17 -6.43
C LYS A 208 18.01 11.32 -5.18
N ASN A 209 18.63 11.21 -4.01
CA ASN A 209 17.95 11.47 -2.74
C ASN A 209 17.47 12.94 -2.68
N ALA A 210 16.19 13.12 -2.40
CA ALA A 210 15.50 14.42 -2.38
C ALA A 210 15.41 15.05 -0.98
N GLU A 211 15.77 14.31 0.08
CA GLU A 211 15.68 14.73 1.48
C GLU A 211 16.85 15.63 1.94
N GLN A 212 17.50 16.31 1.00
CA GLN A 212 18.56 17.24 1.32
C GLN A 212 17.95 18.39 2.12
N ASP A 213 18.50 18.67 3.30
CA ASP A 213 18.10 19.77 4.18
C ASP A 213 16.68 19.71 4.77
N ILE A 214 16.03 18.54 4.75
CA ILE A 214 14.80 18.34 5.54
C ILE A 214 15.13 18.36 7.03
N THR A 215 14.41 19.16 7.80
CA THR A 215 14.77 19.55 9.18
C THR A 215 14.86 18.39 10.18
N ASP A 216 14.24 17.24 9.89
CA ASP A 216 14.18 16.06 10.77
C ASP A 216 14.85 14.79 10.19
N LYS A 217 15.75 14.95 9.21
CA LYS A 217 16.41 13.85 8.50
C LYS A 217 16.93 12.74 9.44
N GLY A 218 16.67 11.47 9.08
CA GLY A 218 17.19 10.28 9.78
C GLY A 218 16.36 9.78 10.96
N LYS A 219 15.19 10.37 11.25
CA LYS A 219 14.21 9.85 12.22
C LYS A 219 13.07 9.15 11.47
N PHE A 220 13.15 7.83 11.28
CA PHE A 220 12.07 6.93 10.79
C PHE A 220 11.04 7.59 9.84
N PHE A 221 11.50 8.03 8.66
CA PHE A 221 10.62 8.66 7.68
C PHE A 221 9.90 7.59 6.86
N SER A 222 8.62 7.36 7.15
CA SER A 222 7.71 6.73 6.18
C SER A 222 6.92 7.83 5.48
N TYR A 223 7.00 7.89 4.15
CA TYR A 223 6.27 8.83 3.32
C TYR A 223 5.06 8.15 2.69
N TYR A 224 3.87 8.64 3.00
CA TYR A 224 2.63 7.95 2.59
C TYR A 224 1.87 8.65 1.47
N ALA A 225 2.13 9.94 1.24
CA ALA A 225 1.43 10.68 0.19
C ALA A 225 2.33 11.80 -0.34
N LEU A 226 2.23 12.06 -1.65
CA LEU A 226 3.08 12.98 -2.39
C LEU A 226 2.32 13.59 -3.56
N THR A 227 2.42 14.91 -3.74
CA THR A 227 1.92 15.59 -4.94
C THR A 227 2.75 16.83 -5.29
N THR A 228 2.64 17.30 -6.53
CA THR A 228 3.16 18.61 -6.96
C THR A 228 2.01 19.55 -7.27
N ASP A 229 2.02 20.74 -6.68
CA ASP A 229 0.98 21.75 -6.89
C ASP A 229 1.22 22.64 -8.12
N ASN A 230 0.31 23.59 -8.33
CA ASN A 230 0.36 24.51 -9.46
C ASN A 230 1.47 25.56 -9.36
N GLU A 231 2.12 25.74 -8.21
CA GLU A 231 3.29 26.61 -8.05
C GLU A 231 4.59 25.80 -8.12
N ASN A 232 4.51 24.52 -8.52
CA ASN A 232 5.63 23.57 -8.57
C ASN A 232 6.21 23.24 -7.17
N VAL A 233 5.41 23.43 -6.12
CA VAL A 233 5.73 23.05 -4.74
C VAL A 233 5.37 21.58 -4.55
N LYS A 234 6.28 20.83 -3.93
CA LYS A 234 6.08 19.41 -3.65
C LYS A 234 5.55 19.28 -2.24
N TRP A 235 4.39 18.66 -2.09
CA TRP A 235 3.76 18.41 -0.80
C TRP A 235 3.91 16.94 -0.45
N VAL A 236 4.43 16.67 0.74
CA VAL A 236 4.73 15.31 1.20
C VAL A 236 4.26 15.15 2.63
N TYR A 237 3.58 14.05 2.93
CA TYR A 237 3.33 13.64 4.30
C TYR A 237 4.39 12.63 4.76
N GLY A 238 5.07 12.93 5.87
CA GLY A 238 6.05 12.04 6.49
C GLY A 238 6.17 12.31 7.99
N THR A 239 6.49 11.30 8.82
CA THR A 239 6.75 11.48 10.28
C THR A 239 5.65 12.27 11.02
N LYS A 240 4.37 12.05 10.69
CA LYS A 240 3.22 12.79 11.26
C LYS A 240 3.23 14.30 11.00
N ASN A 241 3.89 14.75 9.94
CA ASN A 241 3.96 16.16 9.56
C ASN A 241 3.75 16.30 8.04
N ILE A 242 3.33 17.49 7.63
CA ILE A 242 3.31 17.87 6.21
C ILE A 242 4.57 18.67 5.93
N TYR A 243 5.23 18.38 4.81
CA TYR A 243 6.37 19.11 4.31
C TYR A 243 6.07 19.66 2.93
N SER A 244 6.49 20.90 2.68
CA SER A 244 6.47 21.49 1.35
C SER A 244 7.89 21.81 0.87
N PHE A 245 8.18 21.61 -0.40
CA PHE A 245 9.44 22.02 -1.02
C PHE A 245 9.19 22.92 -2.23
N ASP A 246 9.65 24.16 -2.15
CA ASP A 246 9.45 25.21 -3.18
C ASP A 246 10.57 25.23 -4.24
N ASN A 247 11.40 24.18 -4.32
CA ASN A 247 12.64 24.09 -5.09
C ASN A 247 13.84 24.85 -4.51
N VAL A 248 13.67 25.54 -3.39
CA VAL A 248 14.75 26.25 -2.69
C VAL A 248 14.92 25.69 -1.28
N LYS A 249 13.83 25.48 -0.54
CA LYS A 249 13.86 25.04 0.85
C LYS A 249 12.66 24.17 1.21
N TRP A 250 12.89 23.30 2.19
CA TRP A 250 11.85 22.56 2.87
C TRP A 250 11.18 23.42 3.94
N THR A 251 9.85 23.38 4.00
CA THR A 251 9.04 23.96 5.09
C THR A 251 8.26 22.85 5.77
N LYS A 252 8.36 22.78 7.10
CA LYS A 252 7.61 21.84 7.93
C LYS A 252 6.34 22.49 8.46
N TYR A 253 5.23 21.76 8.37
CA TYR A 253 3.95 22.10 8.98
C TYR A 253 3.61 21.01 10.01
N ASP A 254 3.32 21.44 11.24
CA ASP A 254 2.71 20.57 12.24
C ASP A 254 1.33 20.16 11.73
N SER A 255 1.17 18.88 11.39
CA SER A 255 -0.05 18.39 10.76
C SER A 255 -1.25 18.56 11.70
N THR A 256 -1.07 18.35 13.00
CA THR A 256 -2.17 18.48 13.98
C THR A 256 -2.64 19.93 14.10
N ALA A 257 -1.71 20.89 14.05
CA ALA A 257 -2.03 22.32 14.10
C ALA A 257 -2.83 22.80 12.88
N ILE A 258 -2.64 22.17 11.72
CA ILE A 258 -3.40 22.45 10.49
C ILE A 258 -4.58 21.48 10.30
N GLY A 259 -4.88 20.61 11.27
CA GLY A 259 -6.02 19.69 11.24
C GLY A 259 -5.86 18.51 10.28
N ILE A 260 -4.66 17.95 10.22
CA ILE A 260 -4.34 16.73 9.47
C ILE A 260 -3.75 15.72 10.45
N ASP A 261 -4.44 14.58 10.63
CA ASP A 261 -3.90 13.41 11.34
C ASP A 261 -3.85 12.23 10.37
N GLY A 262 -2.66 11.71 10.07
CA GLY A 262 -2.51 10.60 9.13
C GLY A 262 -2.98 10.94 7.71
N ALA A 263 -2.20 11.71 6.94
CA ALA A 263 -2.59 11.98 5.55
C ALA A 263 -2.52 10.68 4.72
N TYR A 264 -3.68 10.25 4.21
CA TYR A 264 -3.84 9.09 3.33
C TYR A 264 -3.48 9.42 1.89
N GLU A 265 -3.85 10.62 1.43
CA GLU A 265 -3.67 11.06 0.05
C GLU A 265 -3.53 12.59 0.01
N ILE A 266 -2.72 13.10 -0.93
CA ILE A 266 -2.60 14.53 -1.21
C ILE A 266 -2.89 14.76 -2.70
N VAL A 267 -3.96 15.48 -3.01
CA VAL A 267 -4.43 15.67 -4.40
C VAL A 267 -4.35 17.13 -4.80
N ASN A 268 -3.56 17.45 -5.82
CA ASN A 268 -3.57 18.77 -6.46
C ASN A 268 -4.74 18.89 -7.45
N ASN A 269 -5.49 19.99 -7.37
CA ASN A 269 -6.37 20.43 -8.42
C ASN A 269 -5.68 21.39 -9.39
N GLN A 270 -5.35 20.89 -10.58
CA GLN A 270 -4.66 21.67 -11.61
C GLN A 270 -5.45 22.90 -12.10
N LYS A 271 -6.79 22.92 -12.00
CA LYS A 271 -7.62 24.05 -12.46
C LYS A 271 -7.74 25.15 -11.42
N THR A 272 -7.89 24.80 -10.14
CA THR A 272 -8.21 25.75 -9.06
C THR A 272 -7.02 26.12 -8.18
N GLY A 273 -5.93 25.36 -8.22
CA GLY A 273 -4.77 25.53 -7.34
C GLY A 273 -4.99 25.04 -5.91
N GLU A 274 -6.09 24.33 -5.65
CA GLU A 274 -6.32 23.70 -4.35
C GLU A 274 -5.47 22.46 -4.19
N VAL A 275 -4.89 22.28 -3.01
CA VAL A 275 -4.27 21.03 -2.59
C VAL A 275 -5.12 20.42 -1.49
N PHE A 276 -5.66 19.24 -1.76
CA PHE A 276 -6.51 18.46 -0.85
C PHE A 276 -5.66 17.50 -0.03
N PHE A 277 -5.76 17.55 1.28
CA PHE A 277 -5.12 16.65 2.23
C PHE A 277 -6.20 15.80 2.90
N CYS A 278 -6.22 14.50 2.57
CA CYS A 278 -7.21 13.54 3.04
C CYS A 278 -6.69 12.84 4.29
N SER A 279 -7.41 12.86 5.41
CA SER A 279 -6.88 12.42 6.72
C SER A 279 -7.95 11.84 7.65
N ASP A 280 -7.56 11.37 8.83
CA ASP A 280 -8.48 10.89 9.87
C ASP A 280 -9.37 12.01 10.47
N GLU A 281 -8.94 13.28 10.35
CA GLU A 281 -9.64 14.45 10.90
C GLU A 281 -10.50 15.20 9.87
N GLY A 282 -10.61 14.66 8.66
CA GLY A 282 -11.40 15.22 7.57
C GLY A 282 -10.57 15.55 6.35
N LEU A 283 -11.12 16.46 5.54
CA LEU A 283 -10.50 17.02 4.37
C LEU A 283 -9.94 18.40 4.70
N THR A 284 -8.63 18.57 4.58
CA THR A 284 -7.96 19.86 4.73
C THR A 284 -7.58 20.40 3.36
N ILE A 285 -7.95 21.65 3.07
CA ILE A 285 -7.74 22.30 1.77
C ILE A 285 -6.73 23.42 1.96
N TYR A 286 -5.65 23.38 1.19
CA TYR A 286 -4.71 24.48 1.06
C TYR A 286 -4.95 25.25 -0.24
N LYS A 287 -5.13 26.56 -0.13
CA LYS A 287 -5.23 27.47 -1.28
C LYS A 287 -4.85 28.89 -0.85
N ASP A 288 -4.11 29.61 -1.68
CA ASP A 288 -3.72 31.02 -1.44
C ASP A 288 -3.10 31.24 -0.05
N ARG A 289 -2.23 30.31 0.37
CA ARG A 289 -1.57 30.27 1.70
C ARG A 289 -2.51 30.13 2.89
N LYS A 290 -3.74 29.67 2.68
CA LYS A 290 -4.74 29.44 3.73
C LYS A 290 -5.11 27.98 3.82
N TRP A 291 -5.27 27.50 5.05
CA TRP A 291 -5.74 26.17 5.39
C TRP A 291 -7.22 26.22 5.76
N THR A 292 -8.02 25.33 5.16
CA THR A 292 -9.46 25.20 5.45
C THR A 292 -9.80 23.75 5.74
N ASN A 293 -10.30 23.46 6.94
CA ASN A 293 -10.62 22.09 7.35
C ASN A 293 -12.11 21.84 7.21
N LEU A 294 -12.49 20.72 6.60
CA LEU A 294 -13.85 20.24 6.41
C LEU A 294 -13.98 18.86 7.05
N ASN A 295 -14.89 18.73 8.02
CA ASN A 295 -15.15 17.49 8.75
C ASN A 295 -16.63 17.45 9.20
N LYS A 296 -17.06 16.38 9.86
CA LYS A 296 -18.48 16.21 10.28
C LYS A 296 -19.02 17.32 11.19
N SER A 297 -18.16 17.99 11.95
CA SER A 297 -18.60 19.11 12.79
C SER A 297 -19.04 20.33 11.96
N LYS A 298 -18.42 20.51 10.77
CA LYS A 298 -18.73 21.60 9.83
C LYS A 298 -19.69 21.16 8.73
N LEU A 299 -19.63 19.90 8.33
CA LEU A 299 -20.44 19.28 7.28
C LEU A 299 -21.18 18.07 7.85
N LYS A 300 -22.36 18.31 8.43
CA LYS A 300 -23.12 17.27 9.16
C LYS A 300 -23.42 16.03 8.32
N ASP A 301 -23.63 16.23 7.02
CA ASP A 301 -23.95 15.15 6.07
C ASP A 301 -22.71 14.43 5.53
N LEU A 302 -21.49 14.77 5.97
CA LEU A 302 -20.30 13.99 5.62
C LEU A 302 -20.40 12.58 6.27
N PRO A 303 -20.19 11.48 5.52
CA PRO A 303 -20.37 10.13 6.05
C PRO A 303 -19.43 9.83 7.24
N SER A 304 -18.14 10.14 7.09
CA SER A 304 -17.10 9.95 8.10
C SER A 304 -16.05 11.08 8.07
N ASN A 305 -15.38 11.34 9.20
CA ASN A 305 -14.18 12.20 9.25
C ASN A 305 -12.98 11.54 8.57
N ARG A 306 -12.93 10.22 8.48
CA ARG A 306 -11.81 9.51 7.87
C ARG A 306 -11.92 9.60 6.35
N VAL A 307 -11.33 10.65 5.79
CA VAL A 307 -11.35 10.95 4.35
C VAL A 307 -10.16 10.26 3.70
N ASN A 308 -10.42 9.35 2.76
CA ASN A 308 -9.38 8.63 2.04
C ASN A 308 -8.95 9.37 0.76
N PHE A 309 -9.90 10.04 0.09
CA PHE A 309 -9.67 10.68 -1.20
C PHE A 309 -10.59 11.87 -1.38
N ALA A 310 -10.10 12.91 -2.06
CA ALA A 310 -10.92 14.01 -2.52
C ALA A 310 -10.38 14.59 -3.83
N LYS A 311 -11.28 14.91 -4.76
CA LYS A 311 -10.94 15.60 -6.01
C LYS A 311 -12.11 16.46 -6.45
N ARG A 312 -11.80 17.63 -7.00
CA ARG A 312 -12.80 18.54 -7.58
C ARG A 312 -12.92 18.30 -9.09
N ASP A 313 -14.16 18.17 -9.56
CA ASP A 313 -14.48 17.94 -10.98
C ASP A 313 -14.63 19.24 -11.80
N SER A 314 -14.85 19.12 -13.10
CA SER A 314 -15.05 20.25 -14.02
C SER A 314 -16.29 21.10 -13.73
N LYS A 315 -17.27 20.55 -13.00
CA LYS A 315 -18.48 21.25 -12.56
C LYS A 315 -18.32 21.91 -11.20
N ASN A 316 -17.07 22.08 -10.73
CA ASN A 316 -16.72 22.70 -9.46
C ASN A 316 -17.27 21.95 -8.23
N ARG A 317 -17.56 20.66 -8.35
CA ARG A 317 -18.05 19.83 -7.23
C ARG A 317 -16.88 19.10 -6.59
N ILE A 318 -16.84 19.04 -5.26
CA ILE A 318 -15.83 18.28 -4.51
C ILE A 318 -16.39 16.89 -4.23
N TRP A 319 -15.78 15.87 -4.84
CA TRP A 319 -16.06 14.48 -4.52
C TRP A 319 -15.16 14.04 -3.36
N ILE A 320 -15.75 13.43 -2.34
CA ILE A 320 -15.06 13.06 -1.09
C ILE A 320 -15.37 11.59 -0.79
N GLY A 321 -14.35 10.74 -0.88
CA GLY A 321 -14.40 9.35 -0.45
C GLY A 321 -13.97 9.22 1.01
N THR A 322 -14.81 8.60 1.83
CA THR A 322 -14.57 8.38 3.26
C THR A 322 -14.67 6.90 3.62
N TYR A 323 -14.12 6.50 4.76
CA TYR A 323 -14.18 5.12 5.24
C TYR A 323 -15.60 4.60 5.48
N SER A 324 -16.61 5.48 5.52
CA SER A 324 -18.01 5.09 5.73
C SER A 324 -18.92 5.56 4.59
N GLY A 325 -18.37 5.79 3.40
CA GLY A 325 -19.14 6.16 2.22
C GLY A 325 -18.59 7.33 1.44
N THR A 326 -19.31 7.73 0.39
CA THR A 326 -18.95 8.86 -0.46
C THR A 326 -19.90 10.04 -0.25
N ALA A 327 -19.37 11.26 -0.35
CA ALA A 327 -20.16 12.49 -0.43
C ALA A 327 -19.68 13.38 -1.58
N ILE A 328 -20.56 14.29 -1.98
CA ILE A 328 -20.25 15.35 -2.93
C ILE A 328 -20.69 16.69 -2.34
N ILE A 329 -19.84 17.70 -2.46
CA ILE A 329 -20.16 19.10 -2.16
C ILE A 329 -20.35 19.82 -3.50
N ASP A 330 -21.54 20.37 -3.74
CA ASP A 330 -21.81 21.11 -4.97
C ASP A 330 -21.32 22.58 -4.90
N GLU A 331 -21.52 23.33 -5.98
CA GLU A 331 -21.14 24.74 -6.07
C GLU A 331 -21.88 25.66 -5.08
N ASN A 332 -23.02 25.21 -4.55
CA ASN A 332 -23.83 25.92 -3.57
C ASN A 332 -23.49 25.48 -2.12
N ASN A 333 -22.41 24.70 -1.95
CA ASN A 333 -22.01 24.07 -0.68
C ASN A 333 -23.03 23.07 -0.12
N GLN A 334 -23.96 22.55 -0.93
CA GLN A 334 -24.84 21.48 -0.51
C GLN A 334 -24.10 20.15 -0.54
N VAL A 335 -24.24 19.39 0.54
CA VAL A 335 -23.60 18.08 0.70
C VAL A 335 -24.63 17.01 0.36
N THR A 336 -24.34 16.20 -0.66
CA THR A 336 -25.09 14.97 -0.91
C THR A 336 -24.30 13.79 -0.35
N ASN A 337 -24.88 13.10 0.64
CA ASN A 337 -24.33 11.87 1.20
C ASN A 337 -24.90 10.65 0.46
N PHE A 338 -24.05 9.87 -0.20
CA PHE A 338 -24.49 8.72 -0.98
C PHE A 338 -24.97 7.53 -0.13
N GLU A 339 -24.65 7.49 1.17
CA GLU A 339 -25.20 6.47 2.10
C GLU A 339 -26.72 6.57 2.23
N ASN A 340 -27.27 7.77 2.03
CA ASN A 340 -28.71 8.03 2.09
C ASN A 340 -29.40 7.83 0.73
N THR A 341 -28.70 7.25 -0.25
CA THR A 341 -29.23 6.99 -1.59
C THR A 341 -29.34 5.49 -1.87
N ASN A 342 -29.85 5.15 -3.05
CA ASN A 342 -29.84 3.79 -3.60
C ASN A 342 -28.91 3.68 -4.83
N THR A 343 -27.94 4.59 -4.94
CA THR A 343 -26.95 4.53 -6.02
C THR A 343 -25.88 3.47 -5.72
N ILE A 344 -25.07 3.12 -6.73
CA ILE A 344 -23.94 2.20 -6.59
C ILE A 344 -22.85 2.71 -5.63
N LEU A 345 -22.86 4.00 -5.27
CA LEU A 345 -21.91 4.59 -4.32
C LEU A 345 -22.29 4.34 -2.85
N LYS A 346 -23.48 3.78 -2.57
CA LYS A 346 -23.90 3.47 -1.20
C LYS A 346 -22.97 2.41 -0.59
N GLY A 347 -22.37 2.73 0.55
CA GLY A 347 -21.41 1.89 1.25
C GLY A 347 -20.03 1.85 0.59
N LYS A 348 -19.78 2.67 -0.44
CA LYS A 348 -18.52 2.66 -1.20
C LYS A 348 -17.76 3.97 -0.99
N CYS A 349 -16.47 3.83 -0.78
CA CYS A 349 -15.51 4.92 -0.80
C CYS A 349 -14.93 5.03 -2.22
N ILE A 350 -14.97 6.21 -2.81
CA ILE A 350 -14.14 6.49 -3.98
C ILE A 350 -12.67 6.64 -3.54
N THR A 351 -11.74 5.96 -4.20
CA THR A 351 -10.31 5.98 -3.83
C THR A 351 -9.43 6.67 -4.88
N SER A 352 -9.96 6.89 -6.06
CA SER A 352 -9.34 7.61 -7.17
C SER A 352 -10.45 8.10 -8.09
N MET A 353 -10.18 9.18 -8.83
CA MET A 353 -11.13 9.73 -9.78
C MET A 353 -10.41 10.38 -10.95
N ASP A 354 -10.94 10.21 -12.16
CA ASP A 354 -10.58 11.03 -13.31
C ASP A 354 -11.78 11.42 -14.16
N GLU A 355 -11.59 12.36 -15.09
CA GLU A 355 -12.67 12.94 -15.89
C GLU A 355 -12.27 13.07 -17.36
N ASP A 356 -13.17 12.70 -18.27
CA ASP A 356 -12.98 12.94 -19.71
C ASP A 356 -13.52 14.30 -20.18
N GLU A 357 -13.26 14.66 -21.44
CA GLU A 357 -13.76 15.90 -22.03
C GLU A 357 -15.28 16.01 -22.14
N ASN A 358 -16.01 14.89 -22.00
CA ASN A 358 -17.47 14.86 -22.06
C ASN A 358 -18.11 15.03 -20.67
N GLY A 359 -17.29 15.10 -19.61
CA GLY A 359 -17.76 15.19 -18.23
C GLY A 359 -18.20 13.84 -17.65
N ASN A 360 -17.76 12.72 -18.25
CA ASN A 360 -17.85 11.42 -17.61
C ASN A 360 -16.81 11.36 -16.49
N LEU A 361 -17.25 10.95 -15.30
CA LEU A 361 -16.36 10.73 -14.16
C LEU A 361 -16.11 9.24 -14.00
N PHE A 362 -14.84 8.88 -13.89
CA PHE A 362 -14.38 7.51 -13.63
C PHE A 362 -13.92 7.42 -12.18
N PHE A 363 -14.36 6.40 -11.45
CA PHE A 363 -14.00 6.17 -10.05
C PHE A 363 -13.43 4.77 -9.86
N THR A 364 -12.46 4.63 -8.96
CA THR A 364 -12.20 3.36 -8.27
C THR A 364 -13.05 3.29 -7.00
N LEU A 365 -13.58 2.12 -6.68
CA LEU A 365 -14.47 1.91 -5.53
C LEU A 365 -13.84 0.93 -4.53
N PHE A 366 -13.91 1.28 -3.24
CA PHE A 366 -13.44 0.44 -2.15
C PHE A 366 -14.46 0.40 -0.99
N GLU A 367 -14.58 -0.75 -0.33
CA GLU A 367 -15.46 -0.92 0.84
C GLU A 367 -14.63 -1.17 2.11
N PHE A 368 -14.50 -0.14 2.94
CA PHE A 368 -13.76 -0.22 4.20
C PHE A 368 -14.54 -0.98 5.29
N ASP A 369 -15.86 -0.82 5.38
CA ASP A 369 -16.70 -1.46 6.40
C ASP A 369 -17.30 -2.80 5.92
N ARG A 370 -16.42 -3.81 5.80
CA ARG A 370 -16.79 -5.12 5.27
C ARG A 370 -17.80 -5.82 6.18
N LYS A 371 -18.97 -6.16 5.62
CA LYS A 371 -19.98 -6.99 6.29
C LYS A 371 -19.50 -8.42 6.59
N VAL A 372 -18.56 -8.95 5.80
CA VAL A 372 -17.99 -10.30 5.98
C VAL A 372 -16.47 -10.26 5.81
N LYS A 373 -15.72 -10.52 6.89
CA LYS A 373 -14.26 -10.64 6.85
C LYS A 373 -13.84 -11.92 6.10
N GLY A 374 -12.80 -11.83 5.27
CA GLY A 374 -12.18 -13.00 4.61
C GLY A 374 -12.76 -13.41 3.25
N LYS A 375 -13.75 -12.70 2.70
CA LYS A 375 -14.19 -12.88 1.31
C LYS A 375 -13.66 -11.75 0.41
N VAL A 376 -13.41 -12.10 -0.85
CA VAL A 376 -13.15 -11.14 -1.93
C VAL A 376 -14.39 -10.27 -2.09
N ASN A 377 -14.21 -8.96 -2.20
CA ASN A 377 -15.34 -8.07 -2.41
C ASN A 377 -15.80 -8.15 -3.87
N ASN A 378 -17.00 -8.70 -4.08
CA ASN A 378 -17.56 -8.81 -5.42
C ASN A 378 -18.14 -7.49 -5.94
N ASP A 379 -18.25 -6.47 -5.08
CA ASP A 379 -18.97 -5.23 -5.35
C ASP A 379 -18.07 -3.98 -5.20
N GLU A 380 -16.76 -4.14 -5.40
CA GLU A 380 -15.82 -3.03 -5.62
C GLU A 380 -15.73 -2.74 -7.14
N GLY A 381 -14.54 -2.48 -7.67
CA GLY A 381 -14.29 -2.27 -9.08
C GLY A 381 -14.20 -0.80 -9.46
N ILE A 382 -14.69 -0.48 -10.65
CA ILE A 382 -14.74 0.89 -11.14
C ILE A 382 -16.18 1.31 -11.43
N ALA A 383 -16.44 2.61 -11.39
CA ALA A 383 -17.71 3.15 -11.84
C ALA A 383 -17.51 4.34 -12.78
N ILE A 384 -18.42 4.47 -13.73
CA ILE A 384 -18.57 5.65 -14.59
C ILE A 384 -19.83 6.36 -14.16
N ARG A 385 -19.74 7.66 -13.87
CA ARG A 385 -20.89 8.55 -13.75
C ARG A 385 -20.99 9.43 -14.98
N TYR A 386 -22.09 9.30 -15.69
CA TYR A 386 -22.37 10.10 -16.88
C TYR A 386 -22.82 11.53 -16.50
N PRO A 387 -22.77 12.49 -17.45
CA PRO A 387 -23.18 13.87 -17.22
C PRO A 387 -24.63 14.02 -16.71
N ASP A 388 -25.52 13.10 -17.10
CA ASP A 388 -26.92 13.02 -16.67
C ASP A 388 -27.09 12.52 -15.22
N GLY A 389 -26.02 12.04 -14.60
CA GLY A 389 -25.99 11.54 -13.22
C GLY A 389 -26.24 10.04 -13.07
N THR A 390 -26.47 9.31 -14.16
CA THR A 390 -26.55 7.85 -14.14
C THR A 390 -25.17 7.24 -13.90
N PHE A 391 -25.15 6.03 -13.34
CA PHE A 391 -23.94 5.28 -13.04
C PHE A 391 -23.90 3.95 -13.79
N LYS A 392 -22.71 3.54 -14.21
CA LYS A 392 -22.41 2.18 -14.67
C LYS A 392 -21.21 1.65 -13.89
N GLN A 393 -21.37 0.53 -13.21
CA GLN A 393 -20.30 -0.13 -12.46
C GLN A 393 -19.77 -1.33 -13.24
N PHE A 394 -18.45 -1.52 -13.15
CA PHE A 394 -17.76 -2.68 -13.68
C PHE A 394 -17.11 -3.43 -12.52
N THR A 395 -17.29 -4.75 -12.51
CA THR A 395 -16.72 -5.72 -11.57
C THR A 395 -16.19 -6.91 -12.36
N THR A 396 -15.50 -7.84 -11.71
CA THR A 396 -15.08 -9.13 -12.29
C THR A 396 -16.24 -9.95 -12.85
N GLU A 397 -17.49 -9.68 -12.45
CA GLU A 397 -18.66 -10.45 -12.89
C GLU A 397 -19.26 -9.94 -14.20
N ASN A 398 -19.02 -8.67 -14.57
CA ASN A 398 -19.64 -8.03 -15.74
C ASN A 398 -18.63 -7.32 -16.67
N SER A 399 -17.34 -7.55 -16.46
CA SER A 399 -16.26 -6.89 -17.22
C SER A 399 -15.07 -7.82 -17.41
N GLY A 400 -14.07 -7.35 -18.16
CA GLY A 400 -12.76 -8.00 -18.28
C GLY A 400 -11.76 -7.58 -17.21
N MET A 401 -12.19 -7.05 -16.05
CA MET A 401 -11.27 -6.79 -14.95
C MET A 401 -10.82 -8.09 -14.27
N PRO A 402 -9.53 -8.27 -13.95
CA PRO A 402 -9.01 -9.45 -13.27
C PRO A 402 -9.32 -9.48 -11.78
N PHE A 403 -9.45 -8.31 -11.16
CA PHE A 403 -9.67 -8.14 -9.73
C PHE A 403 -10.42 -6.84 -9.46
N ASN A 404 -11.38 -6.84 -8.53
CA ASN A 404 -12.18 -5.66 -8.19
C ASN A 404 -11.43 -4.64 -7.35
N HIS A 405 -10.38 -5.04 -6.62
CA HIS A 405 -9.64 -4.12 -5.77
C HIS A 405 -8.71 -3.26 -6.62
N THR A 406 -9.17 -2.07 -6.96
CA THR A 406 -8.48 -1.08 -7.80
C THR A 406 -7.90 0.04 -6.94
N THR A 407 -6.72 0.53 -7.31
CA THR A 407 -5.96 1.54 -6.52
C THR A 407 -5.95 2.91 -7.19
N CYS A 408 -5.92 2.98 -8.52
CA CYS A 408 -5.90 4.24 -9.26
C CYS A 408 -6.59 4.09 -10.61
N VAL A 409 -7.24 5.15 -11.09
CA VAL A 409 -7.79 5.25 -12.46
C VAL A 409 -7.31 6.54 -13.11
N LEU A 410 -6.80 6.43 -14.34
CA LEU A 410 -6.39 7.57 -15.17
C LEU A 410 -7.00 7.46 -16.57
N TYR A 411 -7.50 8.57 -17.09
CA TYR A 411 -8.04 8.67 -18.43
C TYR A 411 -6.97 9.15 -19.42
N ASP A 412 -6.68 8.31 -20.41
CA ASP A 412 -5.82 8.68 -21.54
C ASP A 412 -6.65 9.40 -22.60
N LYS A 413 -6.60 10.73 -22.59
CA LYS A 413 -7.32 11.57 -23.56
C LYS A 413 -6.95 11.31 -25.02
N ASN A 414 -5.76 10.79 -25.30
CA ASN A 414 -5.26 10.59 -26.67
C ASN A 414 -5.76 9.27 -27.25
N GLU A 415 -5.78 8.20 -26.45
CA GLU A 415 -6.26 6.87 -26.88
C GLU A 415 -7.72 6.60 -26.53
N LYS A 416 -8.35 7.46 -25.71
CA LYS A 416 -9.72 7.28 -25.19
C LYS A 416 -9.86 5.98 -24.39
N VAL A 417 -8.86 5.69 -23.56
CA VAL A 417 -8.81 4.48 -22.72
C VAL A 417 -8.62 4.85 -21.25
N LEU A 418 -9.04 3.96 -20.35
CA LEU A 418 -8.71 4.03 -18.94
C LEU A 418 -7.51 3.13 -18.64
N TRP A 419 -6.56 3.66 -17.89
CA TRP A 419 -5.52 2.90 -17.21
C TRP A 419 -5.93 2.75 -15.76
N ILE A 420 -6.03 1.51 -15.29
CA ILE A 420 -6.52 1.17 -13.95
C ILE A 420 -5.51 0.25 -13.29
N SER A 421 -4.94 0.66 -12.17
CA SER A 421 -4.07 -0.22 -11.37
C SER A 421 -4.90 -1.04 -10.39
N THR A 422 -4.45 -2.26 -10.14
CA THR A 422 -5.05 -3.17 -9.16
C THR A 422 -4.04 -3.50 -8.07
N ASP A 423 -4.53 -3.85 -6.88
CA ASP A 423 -3.67 -4.16 -5.72
C ASP A 423 -2.77 -5.39 -6.00
N ARG A 424 -3.27 -6.40 -6.73
CA ARG A 424 -2.55 -7.70 -6.93
C ARG A 424 -2.70 -8.35 -8.30
N ALA A 425 -3.30 -7.69 -9.27
CA ALA A 425 -3.55 -8.27 -10.60
C ALA A 425 -2.96 -7.41 -11.74
N GLY A 426 -2.01 -6.53 -11.43
CA GLY A 426 -1.33 -5.69 -12.40
C GLY A 426 -2.17 -4.53 -12.91
N LEU A 427 -1.90 -4.15 -14.16
CA LEU A 427 -2.45 -2.99 -14.86
C LEU A 427 -3.58 -3.43 -15.78
N VAL A 428 -4.70 -2.71 -15.78
CA VAL A 428 -5.81 -2.90 -16.71
C VAL A 428 -5.85 -1.72 -17.67
N ARG A 429 -5.97 -2.02 -18.96
CA ARG A 429 -6.26 -1.04 -20.01
C ARG A 429 -7.68 -1.31 -20.51
N TYR A 430 -8.58 -0.36 -20.28
CA TYR A 430 -9.97 -0.44 -20.75
C TYR A 430 -10.21 0.54 -21.90
N ASP A 431 -10.43 0.00 -23.10
CA ASP A 431 -10.96 0.75 -24.23
C ASP A 431 -12.44 1.01 -24.01
N LEU A 432 -12.84 2.29 -24.00
CA LEU A 432 -14.23 2.72 -23.78
C LEU A 432 -15.22 2.19 -24.83
N LYS A 433 -14.73 1.58 -25.92
CA LYS A 433 -15.52 0.81 -26.91
C LYS A 433 -15.75 -0.66 -26.54
N ASP A 434 -15.38 -1.05 -25.31
CA ASP A 434 -15.58 -2.37 -24.67
C ASP A 434 -14.45 -3.40 -24.83
N GLY A 435 -13.20 -2.94 -24.92
CA GLY A 435 -12.00 -3.81 -24.94
C GLY A 435 -11.26 -3.80 -23.61
N TRP A 436 -11.02 -4.98 -23.01
CA TRP A 436 -10.28 -5.09 -21.74
C TRP A 436 -8.97 -5.85 -21.96
N GLU A 437 -7.86 -5.24 -21.57
CA GLU A 437 -6.54 -5.87 -21.55
C GLU A 437 -5.95 -5.81 -20.15
N ASN A 438 -5.08 -6.78 -19.81
CA ASN A 438 -4.45 -6.84 -18.50
C ASN A 438 -2.96 -7.18 -18.63
N TYR A 439 -2.12 -6.34 -18.04
CA TYR A 439 -0.67 -6.43 -18.09
C TYR A 439 -0.11 -6.67 -16.69
N HIS A 440 0.69 -7.72 -16.54
CA HIS A 440 1.33 -8.13 -15.29
C HIS A 440 2.66 -8.85 -15.58
N ASN A 441 3.37 -9.28 -14.52
CA ASN A 441 4.70 -9.88 -14.60
C ASN A 441 4.81 -11.19 -15.38
N GLU A 442 3.71 -11.93 -15.56
CA GLU A 442 3.73 -13.15 -16.37
C GLU A 442 3.40 -12.94 -17.86
N ASN A 443 2.99 -11.73 -18.28
CA ASN A 443 2.52 -11.48 -19.66
C ASN A 443 2.98 -10.14 -20.26
N SER A 444 3.84 -9.40 -19.56
CA SER A 444 4.37 -8.10 -19.95
C SER A 444 5.71 -7.83 -19.25
N ASP A 445 6.36 -6.73 -19.59
CA ASP A 445 7.63 -6.31 -18.95
C ASP A 445 7.41 -5.59 -17.61
N ILE A 446 6.17 -5.46 -17.12
CA ILE A 446 5.90 -4.92 -15.78
C ILE A 446 6.44 -5.93 -14.75
N PRO A 447 7.35 -5.55 -13.85
CA PRO A 447 8.06 -6.52 -13.01
C PRO A 447 7.18 -7.16 -11.94
N THR A 448 6.03 -6.54 -11.60
CA THR A 448 5.16 -7.00 -10.50
C THR A 448 3.68 -6.79 -10.81
N SER A 449 2.82 -7.52 -10.11
CA SER A 449 1.37 -7.32 -10.12
C SER A 449 0.87 -6.29 -9.10
N TYR A 450 1.77 -5.73 -8.28
CA TYR A 450 1.46 -4.69 -7.30
C TYR A 450 1.81 -3.30 -7.82
N ILE A 451 0.80 -2.54 -8.20
CA ILE A 451 0.93 -1.16 -8.67
C ILE A 451 0.27 -0.25 -7.64
N SER A 452 1.07 0.57 -6.96
CA SER A 452 0.62 1.45 -5.90
C SER A 452 -0.17 2.63 -6.45
N THR A 453 0.40 3.32 -7.44
CA THR A 453 -0.25 4.46 -8.11
C THR A 453 0.37 4.70 -9.48
N MET A 454 -0.20 5.63 -10.24
CA MET A 454 0.20 5.95 -11.61
C MET A 454 0.10 7.45 -11.90
N THR A 455 0.85 7.93 -12.88
CA THR A 455 0.73 9.31 -13.37
C THR A 455 1.17 9.44 -14.81
N PHE A 456 0.68 10.45 -15.53
CA PHE A 456 1.14 10.80 -16.86
C PHE A 456 2.18 11.92 -16.83
N ASP A 457 3.19 11.85 -17.70
CA ASP A 457 3.99 13.02 -18.03
C ASP A 457 3.32 13.91 -19.09
N MET A 458 3.94 15.06 -19.37
CA MET A 458 3.45 16.03 -20.36
C MET A 458 3.45 15.49 -21.80
N ASN A 459 4.22 14.43 -22.08
CA ASN A 459 4.28 13.77 -23.38
C ASN A 459 3.25 12.63 -23.51
N GLY A 460 2.49 12.35 -22.46
CA GLY A 460 1.51 11.26 -22.41
C GLY A 460 2.13 9.89 -22.12
N ASN A 461 3.37 9.82 -21.63
CA ASN A 461 3.93 8.57 -21.11
C ASN A 461 3.35 8.28 -19.74
N LEU A 462 2.97 7.03 -19.50
CA LEU A 462 2.43 6.58 -18.23
C LEU A 462 3.57 6.06 -17.35
N TYR A 463 3.65 6.54 -16.11
CA TYR A 463 4.57 6.06 -15.10
C TYR A 463 3.81 5.31 -14.01
N LEU A 464 4.35 4.17 -13.58
CA LEU A 464 3.80 3.33 -12.54
C LEU A 464 4.76 3.32 -11.35
N ALA A 465 4.28 3.70 -10.17
CA ALA A 465 4.94 3.37 -8.91
C ALA A 465 4.56 1.93 -8.56
N THR A 466 5.55 1.04 -8.52
CA THR A 466 5.32 -0.38 -8.24
C THR A 466 6.12 -0.83 -7.03
N ARG A 467 5.79 -2.01 -6.50
CA ARG A 467 6.60 -2.66 -5.45
C ARG A 467 7.95 -3.20 -5.94
N GLN A 468 8.23 -3.11 -7.25
CA GLN A 468 9.46 -3.59 -7.88
C GLN A 468 10.11 -2.56 -8.79
N GLY A 469 10.08 -1.30 -8.36
CA GLY A 469 10.69 -0.18 -9.06
C GLY A 469 9.71 0.70 -9.83
N LEU A 470 10.26 1.57 -10.65
CA LEU A 470 9.54 2.48 -11.53
C LEU A 470 9.37 1.83 -12.90
N VAL A 471 8.15 1.89 -13.44
CA VAL A 471 7.89 1.49 -14.83
C VAL A 471 7.43 2.71 -15.62
N LYS A 472 8.03 2.93 -16.79
CA LYS A 472 7.52 3.87 -17.81
C LYS A 472 6.93 3.07 -18.96
N ILE A 473 5.72 3.43 -19.37
CA ILE A 473 5.04 2.92 -20.55
C ILE A 473 4.92 4.08 -21.54
N GLU A 474 5.58 3.92 -22.69
CA GLU A 474 5.56 4.88 -23.78
C GLU A 474 5.06 4.22 -25.06
N ARG A 475 4.44 5.00 -25.94
CA ARG A 475 3.97 4.50 -27.24
C ARG A 475 5.16 4.31 -28.18
N LYS A 476 5.16 3.21 -28.93
CA LYS A 476 6.06 3.05 -30.07
C LYS A 476 5.60 3.98 -31.18
N GLN A 477 6.56 4.70 -31.76
CA GLN A 477 6.33 5.55 -32.93
C GLN A 477 6.08 4.71 -34.18
#